data_AF-A0A935JKW6-F1
#
_entry.id   AF-A0A935JKW6-F1
#
_cell.length_a   1.000
_cell.length_b   1.000
_cell.length_c   1.000
_cell.angle_alpha   90.00
_cell.angle_beta   90.00
_cell.angle_gamma   90.00
#
_symmetry.space_group_name_H-M   'P 1'
#
loop_
_entity.id
_entity.type
_entity.pdbx_description
1 polymer ?
#
loop_
_entity_poly.entity_id
_entity_poly.type
_entity_poly.pdbx_seq_one_letter_code
_entity_poly.pdbx_strand_id
1 'polypeptide(L)'
;MKKAIIILSILFFGFNSYSQTHLEKLQVAQDSAFKAKVIYAAYEASIDLIADSTAPASVKRFSQIIISSVANLDDNIITGLGYYLQSIPATVHIDIKSSQQDISFGMPFVFSLFAKAWYKDVQ
;
A
#
# COMPACT_ATOMS: atom_id res chain seq x y z
N MET A 1 -4.81 15.26 -44.27
CA MET A 1 -4.90 15.63 -42.84
C MET A 1 -5.88 14.71 -42.09
N LYS A 2 -5.48 13.46 -41.75
CA LYS A 2 -6.33 12.52 -40.98
C LYS A 2 -5.59 11.78 -39.85
N LYS A 3 -4.30 12.05 -39.62
CA LYS A 3 -3.46 11.32 -38.65
C LYS A 3 -3.50 11.89 -37.22
N ALA A 4 -3.98 13.12 -37.02
CA ALA A 4 -4.01 13.78 -35.72
C ALA A 4 -5.18 13.36 -34.81
N ILE A 5 -6.27 12.84 -35.38
CA ILE A 5 -7.51 12.55 -34.63
C ILE A 5 -7.39 11.25 -33.81
N ILE A 6 -6.62 10.26 -34.26
CA ILE A 6 -6.49 8.96 -33.59
C ILE A 6 -5.63 9.05 -32.31
N ILE A 7 -4.62 9.91 -32.30
CA ILE A 7 -3.69 10.06 -31.17
C ILE A 7 -4.41 10.73 -29.98
N LEU A 8 -5.30 11.69 -30.25
CA LEU A 8 -6.06 12.36 -29.20
C LEU A 8 -6.98 11.36 -28.48
N SER A 9 -7.68 10.50 -29.23
CA SER A 9 -8.54 9.46 -28.66
C SER A 9 -7.76 8.48 -27.78
N ILE A 10 -6.60 7.98 -28.23
CA ILE A 10 -5.77 7.02 -27.48
C ILE A 10 -5.24 7.65 -26.17
N LEU A 11 -4.86 8.92 -26.20
CA LEU A 11 -4.46 9.64 -24.99
C LEU A 11 -5.65 9.76 -24.02
N PHE A 12 -6.83 10.17 -24.50
CA PHE A 12 -8.04 10.24 -23.66
C PHE A 12 -8.45 8.88 -23.08
N PHE A 13 -8.37 7.77 -23.84
CA PHE A 13 -8.65 6.43 -23.31
C PHE A 13 -7.60 5.94 -22.30
N GLY A 14 -6.31 6.22 -22.53
CA GLY A 14 -5.23 5.86 -21.61
C GLY A 14 -5.28 6.62 -20.28
N PHE A 15 -5.57 7.93 -20.32
CA PHE A 15 -5.76 8.74 -19.11
C PHE A 15 -7.02 8.32 -18.33
N ASN A 16 -8.12 7.97 -19.01
CA ASN A 16 -9.34 7.53 -18.35
C ASN A 16 -9.15 6.19 -17.63
N SER A 17 -8.50 5.21 -18.29
CA SER A 17 -8.24 3.89 -17.71
C SER A 17 -7.26 3.95 -16.53
N TYR A 18 -6.20 4.77 -16.62
CA TYR A 18 -5.26 4.97 -15.50
C TYR A 18 -5.92 5.64 -14.30
N SER A 19 -6.68 6.73 -14.54
CA SER A 19 -7.42 7.45 -13.50
C SER A 19 -8.44 6.56 -12.81
N GLN A 20 -9.20 5.77 -13.59
CA GLN A 20 -10.17 4.82 -13.07
C GLN A 20 -9.52 3.75 -12.19
N THR A 21 -8.38 3.19 -12.63
CA THR A 21 -7.61 2.23 -11.84
C THR A 21 -7.11 2.84 -10.52
N HIS A 22 -6.66 4.10 -10.54
CA HIS A 22 -6.20 4.79 -9.34
C HIS A 22 -7.34 5.02 -8.33
N LEU A 23 -8.50 5.47 -8.81
CA LEU A 23 -9.68 5.70 -8.00
C LEU A 23 -10.22 4.41 -7.38
N GLU A 24 -10.25 3.31 -8.12
CA GLU A 24 -10.69 2.00 -7.62
C GLU A 24 -9.79 1.52 -6.48
N LYS A 25 -8.46 1.64 -6.63
CA LYS A 25 -7.50 1.30 -5.58
C LYS A 25 -7.69 2.15 -4.33
N LEU A 26 -7.90 3.45 -4.50
CA LEU A 26 -8.13 4.36 -3.38
C LEU A 26 -9.43 4.03 -2.65
N GLN A 27 -10.49 3.71 -3.40
CA GLN A 27 -11.78 3.30 -2.82
C GLN A 27 -11.64 2.02 -2.00
N VAL A 28 -10.92 1.01 -2.51
CA VAL A 28 -10.63 -0.22 -1.75
C VAL A 28 -9.78 0.08 -0.52
N ALA A 29 -8.75 0.91 -0.64
CA ALA A 29 -7.89 1.29 0.48
C ALA A 29 -8.62 2.07 1.58
N GLN A 30 -9.74 2.72 1.24
CA GLN A 30 -10.60 3.45 2.17
C GLN A 30 -11.67 2.57 2.83
N ASP A 31 -11.92 1.36 2.31
CA ASP A 31 -12.91 0.44 2.86
C ASP A 31 -12.56 0.02 4.30
N SER A 32 -13.55 0.11 5.19
CA SER A 32 -13.35 -0.14 6.63
C SER A 32 -12.93 -1.56 6.96
N ALA A 33 -13.46 -2.57 6.25
CA ALA A 33 -13.11 -3.96 6.49
C ALA A 33 -11.71 -4.26 5.96
N PHE A 34 -11.35 -3.70 4.81
CA PHE A 34 -10.00 -3.80 4.28
C PHE A 34 -8.98 -3.10 5.20
N LYS A 35 -9.28 -1.89 5.69
CA LYS A 35 -8.44 -1.18 6.66
C LYS A 35 -8.17 -1.99 7.92
N ALA A 36 -9.17 -2.68 8.46
CA ALA A 36 -8.97 -3.54 9.63
C ALA A 36 -7.95 -4.67 9.36
N LYS A 37 -8.02 -5.31 8.18
CA LYS A 37 -7.06 -6.33 7.75
C LYS A 37 -5.65 -5.76 7.56
N VAL A 38 -5.56 -4.54 7.02
CA VAL A 38 -4.30 -3.80 6.84
C VAL A 38 -3.67 -3.47 8.19
N ILE A 39 -4.44 -2.97 9.16
CA ILE A 39 -3.95 -2.67 10.52
C ILE A 39 -3.39 -3.92 11.17
N TYR A 40 -4.13 -5.04 11.10
CA TYR A 40 -3.70 -6.32 11.67
C TYR A 40 -2.38 -6.80 11.02
N ALA A 41 -2.31 -6.84 9.69
CA ALA A 41 -1.12 -7.26 8.97
C ALA A 41 0.08 -6.34 9.25
N ALA A 42 -0.13 -5.03 9.32
CA ALA A 42 0.92 -4.06 9.62
C ALA A 42 1.44 -4.24 11.06
N TYR A 43 0.55 -4.54 12.01
CA TYR A 43 0.92 -4.83 13.39
C TYR A 43 1.75 -6.10 13.50
N GLU A 44 1.33 -7.21 12.88
CA GLU A 44 2.09 -8.46 12.86
C GLU A 44 3.47 -8.27 12.22
N ALA A 45 3.53 -7.65 11.03
CA ALA A 45 4.80 -7.37 10.37
C ALA A 45 5.73 -6.48 11.23
N SER A 46 5.17 -5.53 11.99
CA SER A 46 5.95 -4.64 12.86
C SER A 46 6.58 -5.37 14.04
N ILE A 47 5.90 -6.37 14.62
CA ILE A 47 6.46 -7.19 15.70
C ILE A 47 7.73 -7.89 15.21
N ASP A 48 7.67 -8.52 14.05
CA ASP A 48 8.79 -9.26 13.46
C ASP A 48 9.95 -8.33 13.09
N LEU A 49 9.64 -7.18 12.48
CA LEU A 49 10.65 -6.22 11.98
C LEU A 49 11.43 -5.51 13.09
N ILE A 50 10.85 -5.33 14.28
CA ILE A 50 11.59 -4.77 15.43
C ILE A 50 12.61 -5.77 15.95
N ALA A 51 12.27 -7.06 15.96
CA ALA A 51 13.14 -8.13 16.42
C ALA A 51 14.24 -8.48 15.39
N ASP A 52 14.02 -8.21 14.11
CA ASP A 52 14.98 -8.45 13.03
C ASP A 52 16.22 -7.55 13.16
N SER A 53 17.38 -8.14 13.43
CA SER A 53 18.65 -7.40 13.55
C SER A 53 19.15 -6.80 12.23
N THR A 54 18.64 -7.27 11.09
CA THR A 54 19.03 -6.83 9.74
C THR A 54 18.13 -5.73 9.17
N ALA A 55 16.96 -5.49 9.78
CA ALA A 55 16.03 -4.46 9.31
C ALA A 55 16.62 -3.04 9.44
N PRO A 56 16.46 -2.16 8.41
CA PRO A 56 16.94 -0.78 8.45
C PRO A 56 16.35 0.04 9.61
N ALA A 57 17.07 1.08 10.02
CA ALA A 57 16.65 1.96 11.12
C ALA A 57 15.29 2.65 10.85
N SER A 58 15.03 3.11 9.62
CA SER A 58 13.70 3.67 9.25
C SER A 58 12.58 2.65 9.41
N VAL A 59 12.80 1.41 8.98
CA VAL A 59 11.82 0.32 9.06
C VAL A 59 11.50 -0.01 10.51
N LYS A 60 12.54 -0.10 11.37
CA LYS A 60 12.35 -0.29 12.81
C LYS A 60 11.60 0.86 13.46
N ARG A 61 11.94 2.11 13.11
CA ARG A 61 11.27 3.30 13.63
C ARG A 61 9.81 3.34 13.24
N PHE A 62 9.50 3.03 11.98
CA PHE A 62 8.12 2.96 11.51
C PHE A 62 7.35 1.82 12.20
N SER A 63 7.97 0.65 12.37
CA SER A 63 7.40 -0.50 13.11
C SER A 63 7.04 -0.13 14.55
N GLN A 64 7.92 0.59 15.25
CA GLN A 64 7.64 1.07 16.60
C GLN A 64 6.41 1.99 16.67
N ILE A 65 6.21 2.86 15.66
CA ILE A 65 5.05 3.75 15.59
C ILE A 65 3.76 2.95 15.39
N ILE A 66 3.77 1.96 14.51
CA ILE A 66 2.59 1.11 14.29
C ILE A 66 2.21 0.37 15.56
N ILE A 67 3.19 -0.21 16.28
CA ILE A 67 2.92 -0.91 17.54
C ILE A 67 2.44 0.07 18.62
N SER A 68 3.09 1.23 18.78
CA SER A 68 2.73 2.19 19.84
C SER A 68 1.38 2.87 19.63
N SER A 69 0.90 2.92 18.39
CA SER A 69 -0.24 3.73 17.98
C SER A 69 -1.39 2.92 17.38
N VAL A 70 -1.38 1.59 17.46
CA VAL A 70 -2.36 0.73 16.76
C VAL A 70 -3.83 1.11 17.02
N ALA A 71 -4.15 1.56 18.24
CA ALA A 71 -5.51 1.98 18.62
C ALA A 71 -5.92 3.36 18.04
N ASN A 72 -4.97 4.19 17.64
CA ASN A 72 -5.17 5.56 17.15
C ASN A 72 -4.29 5.85 15.92
N LEU A 73 -4.08 4.84 15.08
CA LEU A 73 -3.18 4.97 13.94
C LEU A 73 -3.82 5.91 12.91
N ASP A 74 -3.03 6.85 12.38
CA ASP A 74 -3.51 7.83 11.40
C ASP A 74 -4.12 7.11 10.18
N ASP A 75 -5.37 7.45 9.87
CA ASP A 75 -6.15 6.85 8.79
C ASP A 75 -5.46 7.02 7.41
N ASN A 76 -4.69 8.09 7.22
CA ASN A 76 -3.92 8.32 6.00
C ASN A 76 -2.75 7.32 5.87
N ILE A 77 -2.14 6.92 6.99
CA ILE A 77 -1.09 5.89 6.99
C ILE A 77 -1.70 4.55 6.59
N ILE A 78 -2.83 4.18 7.20
CA ILE A 78 -3.52 2.91 6.91
C ILE A 78 -3.99 2.87 5.45
N THR A 79 -4.61 3.96 4.98
CA THR A 79 -5.06 4.08 3.58
C THR A 79 -3.86 4.01 2.63
N GLY A 80 -2.74 4.65 2.95
CA GLY A 80 -1.52 4.59 2.16
C GLY A 80 -0.99 3.15 2.04
N LEU A 81 -0.88 2.42 3.16
CA LEU A 81 -0.45 1.02 3.17
C LEU A 81 -1.40 0.15 2.34
N GLY A 82 -2.71 0.32 2.50
CA GLY A 82 -3.73 -0.37 1.71
C GLY A 82 -3.61 -0.10 0.21
N TYR A 83 -3.37 1.16 -0.17
CA TYR A 83 -3.19 1.56 -1.57
C TYR A 83 -1.94 0.91 -2.21
N TYR A 84 -0.84 0.82 -1.47
CA TYR A 84 0.37 0.16 -1.95
C TYR A 84 0.21 -1.36 -2.06
N LEU A 85 -0.54 -1.99 -1.16
CA LEU A 85 -0.91 -3.41 -1.29
C LEU A 85 -1.70 -3.68 -2.58
N GLN A 86 -2.67 -2.83 -2.91
CA GLN A 86 -3.41 -2.87 -4.20
C GLN A 86 -2.52 -2.64 -5.44
N SER A 87 -1.29 -2.17 -5.22
CA SER A 87 -0.34 -1.84 -6.27
C SER A 87 0.78 -2.86 -6.44
N ILE A 88 0.79 -3.93 -5.63
CA ILE A 88 1.63 -5.10 -5.87
C ILE A 88 1.19 -5.75 -7.21
N PRO A 89 2.14 -6.19 -8.07
CA PRO A 89 1.81 -6.81 -9.35
C PRO A 89 0.82 -7.99 -9.23
N ALA A 90 0.04 -8.21 -10.29
CA ALA A 90 -1.16 -9.04 -10.34
C ALA A 90 -1.02 -10.53 -9.93
N THR A 91 0.19 -11.03 -9.68
CA THR A 91 0.40 -12.38 -9.14
C THR A 91 -0.19 -12.54 -7.74
N VAL A 92 -0.38 -11.43 -7.01
CA VAL A 92 -1.14 -11.38 -5.74
C VAL A 92 -2.13 -10.23 -5.85
N HIS A 93 -3.30 -10.47 -6.46
CA HIS A 93 -4.37 -9.48 -6.44
C HIS A 93 -4.90 -9.38 -5.01
N ILE A 94 -4.50 -8.32 -4.31
CA ILE A 94 -5.01 -8.00 -2.98
C ILE A 94 -6.23 -7.10 -3.19
N ASP A 95 -7.37 -7.39 -2.57
CA ASP A 95 -8.61 -6.61 -2.56
C ASP A 95 -9.39 -6.83 -1.24
N ILE A 96 -10.61 -6.29 -1.17
CA ILE A 96 -11.49 -6.42 0.01
C ILE A 96 -11.80 -7.90 0.33
N LYS A 97 -11.84 -8.76 -0.69
CA LYS A 97 -12.17 -10.18 -0.60
C LYS A 97 -10.94 -11.05 -0.29
N SER A 98 -9.73 -10.53 -0.48
CA SER A 98 -8.50 -11.25 -0.14
C SER A 98 -8.49 -11.73 1.31
N SER A 99 -7.86 -12.88 1.51
CA SER A 99 -7.71 -13.47 2.84
C SER A 99 -6.77 -12.62 3.70
N GLN A 100 -6.83 -12.79 5.02
CA GLN A 100 -5.85 -12.16 5.90
C GLN A 100 -4.43 -12.64 5.60
N GLN A 101 -4.27 -13.90 5.17
CA GLN A 101 -2.97 -14.48 4.84
C GLN A 101 -2.31 -13.77 3.65
N ASP A 102 -3.07 -13.48 2.58
CA ASP A 102 -2.53 -12.81 1.39
C ASP A 102 -2.08 -11.38 1.71
N ILE A 103 -2.87 -10.67 2.53
CA ILE A 103 -2.54 -9.31 2.98
C ILE A 103 -1.29 -9.33 3.85
N SER A 104 -1.19 -10.30 4.78
CA SER A 104 -0.05 -10.43 5.69
C SER A 104 1.23 -10.83 4.95
N PHE A 105 1.12 -11.64 3.90
CA PHE A 105 2.24 -11.98 3.02
C PHE A 105 2.80 -10.76 2.27
N GLY A 106 1.92 -9.89 1.75
CA GLY A 106 2.33 -8.69 1.01
C GLY A 106 2.81 -7.54 1.91
N MET A 107 2.41 -7.51 3.19
CA MET A 107 2.62 -6.36 4.07
C MET A 107 4.10 -6.02 4.31
N PRO A 108 5.01 -6.96 4.64
CA PRO A 108 6.42 -6.61 4.92
C PRO A 108 7.11 -5.85 3.77
N PHE A 109 6.75 -6.17 2.52
CA PHE A 109 7.26 -5.49 1.34
C PHE A 109 6.76 -4.04 1.27
N VAL A 110 5.44 -3.84 1.36
CA VAL A 110 4.82 -2.51 1.34
C VAL A 110 5.32 -1.65 2.50
N PHE A 111 5.42 -2.26 3.67
CA PHE A 111 5.93 -1.63 4.88
C PHE A 111 7.34 -1.09 4.68
N SER A 112 8.23 -1.89 4.09
CA SER A 112 9.61 -1.49 3.80
C SER A 112 9.69 -0.35 2.78
N LEU A 113 8.84 -0.34 1.76
CA LEU A 113 8.76 0.77 0.80
C LEU A 113 8.26 2.06 1.46
N PHE A 114 7.20 1.96 2.25
CA PHE A 114 6.57 3.09 2.91
C PHE A 114 7.50 3.72 3.95
N ALA A 115 8.15 2.91 4.78
CA ALA A 115 9.11 3.38 5.78
C ALA A 115 10.28 4.15 5.14
N LYS A 116 10.81 3.65 4.01
CA LYS A 116 11.88 4.33 3.26
C LYS A 116 11.41 5.67 2.69
N ALA A 117 10.22 5.71 2.09
CA ALA A 117 9.64 6.94 1.54
C ALA A 117 9.37 7.99 2.63
N TRP A 118 8.92 7.57 3.80
CA TRP A 118 8.55 8.45 4.91
C TRP A 118 9.75 9.00 5.69
N TYR A 119 10.77 8.17 5.94
CA TYR A 119 11.93 8.53 6.76
C TYR A 119 13.20 8.82 5.97
N LYS A 120 13.14 8.78 4.63
CA LYS A 120 14.27 9.07 3.72
C LYS A 120 15.49 8.17 3.92
N ASP A 121 15.27 6.86 4.04
CA ASP A 121 16.38 5.88 3.88
C ASP A 121 16.62 5.62 2.38
N VAL A 122 16.90 6.70 1.64
CA VAL A 122 17.42 6.65 0.27
C VAL A 122 18.81 7.26 0.32
N GLN A 123 19.81 6.40 0.49
CA GLN A 123 21.16 6.62 -0.03
C GLN A 123 21.30 5.83 -1.32
#